data_AF-A0A5P8WEL9-F1
#
_entry.id   AF-A0A5P8WEL9-F1
#
_cell.length_a   1.000
_cell.length_b   1.000
_cell.length_c   1.000
_cell.angle_alpha   90.00
_cell.angle_beta   90.00
_cell.angle_gamma   90.00
#
_symmetry.space_group_name_H-M   'P 1'
#
loop_
_entity.id
_entity.type
_entity.pdbx_description
1 polymer ?
#
loop_
_entity_poly.entity_id
_entity_poly.type
_entity_poly.pdbx_seq_one_letter_code
_entity_poly.pdbx_strand_id
1 'polypeptide(L)'
;MQAIRLLEEDGINTPDGHVIVPAGLLKATTVNRYLKKWGYDRDTLLRQPPAVRFQAEYSNQCWHFDLSPSDLKHVKSPAWIEPGRGHPLLMLYSVVDDRSGVSYHHLVRIQRHSRYSLLLTPTHFKN
;
A
#
# COMPACT_ATOMS: atom_id res chain seq x y z
N MET A 1 -13.76 -23.21 15.47
CA MET A 1 -12.65 -22.41 16.03
C MET A 1 -11.39 -22.70 15.25
N GLN A 2 -10.96 -21.77 14.40
CA GLN A 2 -9.80 -22.00 13.53
C GLN A 2 -8.52 -22.32 14.33
N ALA A 3 -8.30 -21.64 15.47
CA ALA A 3 -7.11 -21.88 16.28
C ALA A 3 -7.01 -23.29 16.87
N ILE A 4 -8.12 -23.88 17.35
CA ILE A 4 -8.11 -25.26 17.87
C ILE A 4 -7.78 -26.23 16.74
N ARG A 5 -8.45 -26.07 15.60
CA ARG A 5 -8.22 -26.90 14.42
C ARG A 5 -6.74 -26.89 14.01
N LEU A 6 -6.13 -25.71 13.90
CA LEU A 6 -4.70 -25.58 13.56
C LEU A 6 -3.81 -26.30 14.59
N LEU A 7 -4.12 -26.20 15.88
CA LEU A 7 -3.32 -26.85 16.93
C LEU A 7 -3.48 -28.37 16.97
N GLU A 8 -4.64 -28.89 16.57
CA GLU A 8 -4.96 -30.33 16.57
C GLU A 8 -4.57 -31.04 15.26
N GLU A 9 -4.68 -30.35 14.12
CA GLU A 9 -4.39 -30.92 12.78
C GLU A 9 -2.96 -30.61 12.32
N ASP A 10 -2.53 -29.34 12.42
CA ASP A 10 -1.25 -28.88 11.86
C ASP A 10 -0.13 -28.82 12.91
N GLY A 11 -0.49 -28.66 14.18
CA GLY A 11 0.44 -28.50 15.29
C GLY A 11 1.18 -27.16 15.30
N ILE A 12 2.16 -27.03 16.20
CA ILE A 12 3.01 -25.84 16.34
C ILE A 12 4.47 -26.23 16.55
N ASN A 13 5.38 -25.49 15.92
CA ASN A 13 6.82 -25.65 16.16
C ASN A 13 7.22 -24.84 17.40
N THR A 14 7.84 -25.51 18.36
CA THR A 14 8.47 -24.91 19.54
C THR A 14 9.97 -25.17 19.51
N PRO A 15 10.78 -24.45 20.33
CA PRO A 15 12.21 -24.73 20.44
C PRO A 15 12.53 -26.19 20.86
N ASP A 16 11.59 -26.84 21.56
CA ASP A 16 11.74 -28.22 22.05
C ASP A 16 11.23 -29.28 21.04
N GLY A 17 10.64 -28.84 19.92
CA GLY A 17 10.15 -29.73 18.85
C GLY A 17 8.78 -29.35 18.32
N HIS A 18 8.26 -30.20 17.42
CA HIS A 18 6.93 -30.03 16.87
C HIS A 18 5.88 -30.65 17.81
N VAL A 19 4.87 -29.87 18.20
CA VAL A 19 3.85 -30.27 19.15
C VAL A 19 2.48 -30.27 18.47
N ILE A 20 1.82 -31.43 18.44
CA ILE A 20 0.43 -31.59 18.01
C ILE A 20 -0.43 -31.77 19.26
N VAL A 21 -1.49 -30.98 19.38
CA VAL A 21 -2.38 -31.05 20.54
C VAL A 21 -3.37 -32.21 20.36
N PRO A 22 -3.57 -33.07 21.38
CA PRO A 22 -4.57 -34.13 21.31
C PRO A 22 -5.98 -33.57 21.07
N ALA A 23 -6.71 -34.19 20.13
CA ALA A 23 -8.06 -33.79 19.79
C ALA A 23 -9.00 -33.78 21.00
N GLY A 24 -9.74 -32.68 21.18
CA GLY A 24 -10.71 -32.53 22.27
C GLY A 24 -10.12 -32.16 23.63
N LEU A 25 -8.79 -32.04 23.75
CA LEU A 25 -8.15 -31.54 24.97
C LEU A 25 -8.47 -30.06 25.22
N LEU A 26 -8.54 -29.27 24.14
CA LEU A 26 -8.73 -27.82 24.21
C LEU A 26 -10.21 -27.45 24.28
N LYS A 27 -10.59 -26.69 25.32
CA LYS A 27 -11.91 -26.08 25.42
C LYS A 27 -11.94 -24.71 24.74
N ALA A 28 -12.99 -24.47 23.97
CA ALA A 28 -13.21 -23.24 23.23
C ALA A 28 -13.10 -21.96 24.08
N THR A 29 -13.72 -21.98 25.25
CA THR A 29 -13.74 -20.87 26.22
C THR A 29 -12.34 -20.53 26.72
N THR A 30 -11.53 -21.54 27.03
CA THR A 30 -10.14 -21.37 27.49
C THR A 30 -9.29 -20.77 26.39
N VAL A 31 -9.35 -21.32 25.17
CA VAL A 31 -8.55 -20.84 24.03
C VAL A 31 -8.93 -19.40 23.68
N ASN A 32 -10.21 -19.07 23.58
CA ASN A 32 -10.67 -17.71 23.29
C ASN A 32 -10.20 -16.70 24.36
N ARG A 33 -10.21 -17.09 25.64
CA ARG A 33 -9.71 -16.24 26.73
C ARG A 33 -8.22 -15.94 26.57
N TYR A 34 -7.40 -16.93 26.22
CA TYR A 34 -5.96 -16.72 26.02
C TYR A 34 -5.65 -15.94 24.75
N LEU A 35 -6.33 -16.23 23.64
CA LEU A 35 -6.18 -15.45 22.40
C LEU A 35 -6.49 -13.97 22.65
N LYS A 36 -7.58 -13.67 23.35
CA LYS A 36 -7.90 -12.29 23.74
C LYS A 36 -6.84 -11.67 24.64
N LYS A 37 -6.35 -12.40 25.64
CA LYS A 37 -5.29 -11.92 26.54
C LYS A 37 -4.00 -11.57 25.79
N TRP A 38 -3.68 -12.30 24.74
CA TRP A 38 -2.51 -12.06 23.89
C TRP A 38 -2.76 -11.11 22.71
N GLY A 39 -3.97 -10.55 22.57
CA GLY A 39 -4.31 -9.65 21.46
C GLY A 39 -4.48 -10.37 20.11
N TYR A 40 -4.63 -11.69 20.11
CA TYR A 40 -4.93 -12.51 18.93
C TYR A 40 -6.43 -12.74 18.73
N ASP A 41 -7.27 -11.92 19.35
CA ASP A 41 -8.69 -11.88 19.03
C ASP A 41 -8.94 -11.11 17.72
N ARG A 42 -10.13 -11.33 17.15
CA ARG A 42 -10.50 -10.77 15.85
C ARG A 42 -10.49 -9.25 15.84
N ASP A 43 -10.92 -8.60 16.91
CA ASP A 43 -11.01 -7.14 16.96
C ASP A 43 -9.63 -6.50 17.04
N THR A 44 -8.68 -7.16 17.70
CA THR A 44 -7.30 -6.69 17.80
C THR A 44 -6.52 -6.95 16.51
N LEU A 45 -6.65 -8.16 15.92
CA LEU A 45 -5.92 -8.53 14.69
C LEU A 45 -6.37 -7.77 13.44
N LEU A 46 -7.62 -7.29 13.40
CA LEU A 46 -8.14 -6.51 12.27
C LEU A 46 -7.77 -5.03 12.33
N ARG A 47 -7.24 -4.54 13.47
CA ARG A 47 -6.81 -3.15 13.58
C ARG A 47 -5.49 -2.98 12.83
N GLN A 48 -5.45 -1.97 11.97
CA GLN A 48 -4.20 -1.50 11.40
C GLN A 48 -3.28 -1.03 12.53
N PRO A 49 -1.98 -1.36 12.50
CA PRO A 49 -1.03 -0.82 13.46
C PRO A 49 -1.02 0.71 13.35
N PRO A 50 -0.72 1.42 14.44
CA PRO A 50 -0.59 2.86 14.40
C PRO A 50 0.48 3.25 13.36
N ALA A 51 0.19 4.29 12.57
CA ALA A 51 1.12 4.80 11.58
C ALA A 51 2.39 5.31 12.30
N VAL A 52 3.51 4.64 12.08
CA VAL A 52 4.81 5.07 12.59
C VAL A 52 5.33 6.17 11.65
N ARG A 53 5.68 7.32 12.20
CA ARG A 53 6.32 8.39 11.44
C ARG A 53 7.74 7.94 11.11
N PHE A 54 8.03 7.80 9.82
CA PHE A 54 9.35 7.49 9.31
C PHE A 54 9.96 8.76 8.72
N GLN A 55 11.25 8.97 8.98
CA GLN A 55 12.10 9.90 8.24
C GLN A 55 13.51 9.28 8.15
N ALA A 56 14.16 9.39 7.00
CA ALA A 56 15.54 9.01 6.79
C ALA A 56 16.50 9.86 7.62
N GLU A 57 17.65 9.29 7.99
CA GLU A 57 18.62 9.96 8.85
C GLU A 57 19.45 11.00 8.06
N TYR A 58 19.83 10.66 6.82
CA TYR A 58 20.66 11.46 5.93
C TYR A 58 19.97 11.71 4.58
N SER A 59 20.35 12.82 3.93
CA SER A 59 19.88 13.14 2.57
C SER A 59 20.29 12.06 1.56
N ASN A 60 19.44 11.83 0.57
CA ASN A 60 19.56 10.82 -0.48
C ASN A 60 19.41 9.36 -0.01
N GLN A 61 19.01 9.11 1.24
CA GLN A 61 18.75 7.75 1.73
C GLN A 61 17.34 7.25 1.42
N CYS A 62 16.35 8.14 1.28
CA CYS A 62 14.98 7.78 0.95
C CYS A 62 14.37 8.85 0.04
N TRP A 63 13.72 8.39 -1.03
CA TRP A 63 13.09 9.23 -2.03
C TRP A 63 11.63 8.82 -2.17
N HIS A 64 10.74 9.80 -2.09
CA HIS A 64 9.31 9.66 -2.35
C HIS A 64 9.03 9.93 -3.82
N PHE A 65 8.33 9.00 -4.46
CA PHE A 65 7.85 9.14 -5.83
C PHE A 65 6.32 9.10 -5.80
N ASP A 66 5.67 10.19 -6.15
CA ASP A 66 4.21 10.27 -6.21
C ASP A 66 3.73 10.67 -7.61
N LEU A 67 2.53 10.18 -7.93
CA LEU A 67 1.81 10.53 -9.13
C LEU A 67 0.34 10.77 -8.78
N SER A 68 -0.01 12.04 -8.61
CA SER A 68 -1.35 12.46 -8.20
C SER A 68 -2.08 13.20 -9.33
N PRO A 69 -3.41 13.09 -9.43
CA PRO A 69 -4.19 13.93 -10.35
C PRO A 69 -3.92 15.42 -10.09
N SER A 70 -3.72 16.19 -11.14
CA SER A 70 -3.55 17.63 -11.02
C SER A 70 -4.91 18.33 -10.95
N ASP A 71 -5.06 19.25 -9.99
CA ASP A 71 -6.21 20.16 -9.89
C ASP A 71 -6.21 21.27 -10.96
N LEU A 72 -5.15 21.34 -11.80
CA LEU A 72 -5.09 22.28 -12.91
C LEU A 72 -6.23 21.94 -13.89
N LYS A 73 -7.30 22.73 -13.79
CA LYS A 73 -8.59 22.59 -14.48
C LYS A 73 -8.42 21.98 -15.86
N HIS A 74 -9.17 20.90 -16.11
CA HIS A 74 -9.36 20.25 -17.41
C HIS A 74 -9.04 21.20 -18.57
N VAL A 75 -7.87 21.02 -19.19
CA VAL A 75 -7.56 21.76 -20.41
C VAL A 75 -8.63 21.33 -21.41
N LYS A 76 -9.48 22.27 -21.85
CA LYS A 76 -10.75 21.94 -22.53
C LYS A 76 -10.54 21.11 -23.79
N SER A 77 -9.55 21.46 -24.60
CA SER A 77 -9.16 20.72 -25.81
C SER A 77 -7.67 20.96 -26.13
N PRO A 78 -6.73 20.37 -25.38
CA PRO A 78 -5.34 20.43 -25.74
C PRO A 78 -5.10 19.83 -27.13
N ALA A 79 -4.27 20.50 -27.94
CA ALA A 79 -3.97 20.11 -29.33
C ALA A 79 -3.31 18.73 -29.49
N TRP A 80 -2.90 18.09 -28.39
CA TRP A 80 -2.26 16.78 -28.36
C TRP A 80 -3.22 15.62 -28.02
N ILE A 81 -4.52 15.87 -27.79
CA ILE A 81 -5.50 14.79 -27.62
C ILE A 81 -5.85 14.22 -29.00
N GLU A 82 -5.73 12.91 -29.15
CA GLU A 82 -6.33 12.20 -30.29
C GLU A 82 -7.85 12.08 -30.12
N PRO A 83 -8.65 12.46 -31.12
CA PRO A 83 -10.10 12.29 -31.08
C PRO A 83 -10.48 10.84 -30.78
N GLY A 84 -11.35 10.63 -29.78
CA GLY A 84 -11.88 9.30 -29.42
C GLY A 84 -11.14 8.55 -28.30
N ARG A 85 -10.02 9.05 -27.76
CA ARG A 85 -9.24 8.39 -26.68
C ARG A 85 -9.62 8.79 -25.24
N GLY A 86 -10.80 9.39 -25.03
CA GLY A 86 -11.28 9.86 -23.72
C GLY A 86 -10.65 11.18 -23.27
N HIS A 87 -11.11 11.71 -22.13
CA HIS A 87 -10.57 12.96 -21.58
C HIS A 87 -9.15 12.73 -21.06
N PRO A 88 -8.17 13.56 -21.44
CA PRO A 88 -6.82 13.42 -20.90
C PRO A 88 -6.80 13.76 -19.42
N LEU A 89 -6.02 12.99 -18.66
CA LEU A 89 -5.73 13.31 -17.28
C LEU A 89 -4.34 13.93 -17.20
N LEU A 90 -4.28 15.13 -16.63
CA LEU A 90 -3.03 15.76 -16.26
C LEU A 90 -2.67 15.27 -14.85
N MET A 91 -1.49 14.68 -14.70
CA MET A 91 -0.99 14.22 -13.41
C MET A 91 0.20 15.09 -12.99
N LEU A 92 0.33 15.32 -11.68
CA LEU A 92 1.53 15.83 -11.06
C LEU A 92 2.43 14.65 -10.72
N TYR A 93 3.61 14.61 -11.32
CA TYR A 93 4.70 13.72 -10.93
C TYR A 93 5.61 14.47 -9.96
N SER A 94 5.90 13.87 -8.81
CA SER A 94 6.81 14.43 -7.82
C SER A 94 7.89 13.44 -7.41
N VAL A 95 9.07 13.98 -7.15
CA VAL A 95 10.23 13.27 -6.59
C VAL A 95 10.74 14.10 -5.43
N VAL A 96 10.72 13.56 -4.22
CA VAL A 96 11.07 14.30 -3.00
C VAL A 96 12.07 13.50 -2.19
N ASP A 97 13.22 14.09 -1.89
CA ASP A 97 14.14 13.52 -0.89
C ASP A 97 13.55 13.71 0.51
N ASP A 98 13.35 12.62 1.23
CA ASP A 98 12.63 12.59 2.51
C ASP A 98 13.31 13.41 3.61
N ARG A 99 14.66 13.44 3.61
CA ARG A 99 15.43 14.11 4.65
C ARG A 99 15.62 15.60 4.38
N SER A 100 16.06 15.97 3.18
CA SER A 100 16.30 17.37 2.83
C SER A 100 15.04 18.13 2.40
N GLY A 101 13.99 17.42 1.99
CA GLY A 101 12.80 18.03 1.39
C GLY A 101 13.03 18.60 0.00
N VAL A 102 14.22 18.41 -0.59
CA VAL A 102 14.49 18.79 -1.98
C VAL A 102 13.48 18.08 -2.87
N SER A 103 12.78 18.85 -3.69
CA SER A 103 11.68 18.35 -4.49
C SER A 103 11.77 18.77 -5.94
N TYR A 104 11.48 17.81 -6.81
CA TYR A 104 11.28 18.01 -8.24
C TYR A 104 9.84 17.68 -8.59
N HIS A 105 9.21 18.55 -9.37
CA HIS A 105 7.82 18.41 -9.78
C HIS A 105 7.69 18.63 -11.28
N HIS A 106 6.89 17.79 -11.92
CA HIS A 106 6.61 17.92 -13.34
C HIS A 106 5.17 17.52 -13.67
N LEU A 107 4.53 18.23 -14.58
CA LEU A 107 3.22 17.84 -15.08
C LEU A 107 3.40 16.79 -16.18
N VAL A 108 2.69 15.68 -16.08
CA VAL A 108 2.75 14.60 -17.07
C VAL A 108 1.38 14.33 -17.65
N ARG A 109 1.37 14.09 -18.96
CA ARG A 109 0.15 13.75 -19.69
C ARG A 109 -0.01 12.24 -19.66
N ILE A 110 -1.19 11.79 -19.25
CA ILE A 110 -1.57 10.40 -19.38
C ILE A 110 -2.69 10.28 -20.39
N GLN A 111 -2.41 9.53 -21.46
CA GLN A 111 -3.40 9.13 -22.44
C GLN A 111 -3.49 7.60 -22.44
N ARG A 112 -4.70 7.06 -22.29
CA ARG A 112 -4.92 5.61 -22.39
C ARG A 112 -4.67 5.16 -23.83
N HIS A 113 -3.64 4.33 -24.04
CA HIS A 113 -3.31 3.78 -25.35
C HIS A 113 -3.96 2.39 -25.57
N SER A 114 -4.08 1.58 -24.52
CA SER A 114 -4.77 0.27 -24.46
C SER A 114 -4.91 -0.17 -22.99
N ARG A 115 -5.64 -1.27 -22.70
CA ARG A 115 -5.91 -1.80 -21.34
C ARG A 115 -4.67 -2.03 -20.46
N TYR A 116 -3.45 -2.05 -21.02
CA TYR A 116 -2.22 -2.42 -20.32
C TYR A 116 -1.01 -1.50 -20.57
N SER A 117 -1.18 -0.31 -21.17
CA SER A 117 -0.03 0.57 -21.48
C SER A 117 -0.32 2.05 -21.24
N LEU A 118 0.53 2.69 -20.43
CA LEU A 118 0.56 4.13 -20.14
C LEU A 118 1.83 4.72 -20.75
N LEU A 119 1.67 5.76 -21.57
CA LEU A 119 2.79 6.56 -22.07
C LEU A 119 2.88 7.84 -21.24
N LEU A 120 4.00 8.02 -20.52
CA LEU A 120 4.30 9.24 -19.78
C LEU A 120 5.11 10.17 -20.69
N THR A 121 4.55 11.32 -21.03
CA THR A 121 5.24 12.34 -21.81
C THR A 121 5.36 13.64 -21.00
N PRO A 122 6.56 14.24 -20.90
CA PRO A 122 6.72 15.54 -20.27
C PRO A 122 5.90 16.62 -20.99
N THR A 123 5.11 17.41 -20.25
CA THR A 123 4.57 18.67 -20.77
C THR A 123 5.63 19.77 -20.86
N HIS A 124 5.96 20.17 -22.08
CA HIS A 124 6.52 21.50 -22.32
C HIS A 124 5.38 22.48 -22.64
N PHE A 125 5.19 23.49 -21.79
CA PHE A 125 4.40 24.66 -22.14
C PHE A 125 5.29 25.59 -22.97
N LYS A 126 4.93 25.83 -24.23
CA LYS A 126 5.50 26.95 -24.98
C LYS A 126 4.78 28.21 -24.48
N ASN A 127 5.55 29.18 -24.01
CA ASN A 127 5.06 30.54 -23.73
C ASN A 127 4.59 31.22 -25.02
#